data_AF-A0A1T4T6J3-F1
#
_entry.id   AF-A0A1T4T6J3-F1
#
_cell.length_a   1.000
_cell.length_b   1.000
_cell.length_c   1.000
_cell.angle_alpha   90.00
_cell.angle_beta   90.00
_cell.angle_gamma   90.00
#
_symmetry.space_group_name_H-M   'P 1'
#
loop_
_entity.id
_entity.type
_entity.pdbx_description
1 polymer ?
#
loop_
_entity_poly.entity_id
_entity_poly.type
_entity_poly.pdbx_seq_one_letter_code
_entity_poly.pdbx_strand_id
1 'polypeptide(L)'
;MADHEPQTEPDEATLAFAARVFQAVRSGDVATISDFLDHGLPPNLRNDKGDTLLMLASYNGHGDLTRVLLEKGADPNILNDRGQSPLAGAAFKGELGIARLLLDHGAAVDGAGPDGRTPLMTSAMFNHTALVDLLLARGAEIGARAADGMNALGAAEAMGATATRNLLREKLGLDAGLSQGASAVGKTYPYFVVDAFADRVFSGNPAAVVPLDAFLSDATMQAIAAANNLSETAFVVPDGEHHRLRWFTPTKEVPLCGHATLASAFVLRETGTPGPWTFETASGVLRVDEDEDLLVLDFPAWESTAVTLAEELVAALGATPKEVHRARDLICVFGSPDQIAALAPDHRRLAALGDFCVIATAKGGEGVDITSRYFAAAHGIDEDPVTGVAHVQLAPFWAKRIGKNPLICRQASRRGGILRAEVNGERVRIAGRAVLYARGEFILP
;
A
#
# COMPACT_ATOMS: atom_id res chain seq x y z
N MET A 1 -61.16 10.63 -18.88
CA MET A 1 -60.74 9.30 -19.35
C MET A 1 -59.23 9.30 -19.25
N ALA A 2 -58.69 8.65 -18.23
CA ALA A 2 -57.26 8.41 -18.13
C ALA A 2 -56.99 7.08 -18.85
N ASP A 3 -56.16 7.12 -19.88
CA ASP A 3 -55.72 5.95 -20.62
C ASP A 3 -54.89 5.05 -19.70
N HIS A 4 -55.43 3.86 -19.39
CA HIS A 4 -54.66 2.77 -18.83
C HIS A 4 -54.01 2.03 -19.99
N GLU A 5 -52.72 2.29 -20.25
CA GLU A 5 -51.91 1.40 -21.08
C GLU A 5 -51.81 0.02 -20.40
N PRO A 6 -52.05 -1.08 -21.13
CA PRO A 6 -51.88 -2.42 -20.57
C PRO A 6 -50.38 -2.73 -20.46
N GLN A 7 -49.90 -2.98 -19.24
CA GLN A 7 -48.60 -3.60 -19.04
C GLN A 7 -48.64 -5.03 -19.60
N THR A 8 -48.02 -5.24 -20.76
CA THR A 8 -47.85 -6.57 -21.35
C THR A 8 -46.86 -7.38 -20.53
N GLU A 9 -47.31 -8.53 -20.01
CA GLU A 9 -46.44 -9.47 -19.30
C GLU A 9 -45.28 -9.94 -20.21
N PRO A 10 -44.06 -10.14 -19.66
CA PRO A 10 -42.91 -10.58 -20.44
C PRO A 10 -43.13 -11.99 -21.01
N ASP A 11 -42.65 -12.21 -22.24
CA ASP A 11 -42.80 -13.51 -22.92
C ASP A 11 -41.97 -14.63 -22.28
N GLU A 12 -42.32 -15.88 -22.59
CA GLU A 12 -41.70 -17.09 -22.01
C GLU A 12 -40.19 -17.17 -22.26
N ALA A 13 -39.71 -16.66 -23.41
CA ALA A 13 -38.30 -16.64 -23.76
C ALA A 13 -37.51 -15.67 -22.88
N THR A 14 -38.08 -14.49 -22.61
CA THR A 14 -37.50 -13.48 -21.72
C THR A 14 -37.39 -14.00 -20.28
N LEU A 15 -38.45 -14.68 -19.81
CA LEU A 15 -38.45 -15.31 -18.48
C LEU A 15 -37.42 -16.44 -18.38
N ALA A 16 -37.31 -17.30 -19.41
CA ALA A 16 -36.32 -18.37 -19.45
C ALA A 16 -34.88 -17.84 -19.45
N PHE A 17 -34.61 -16.76 -20.19
CA PHE A 17 -33.30 -16.11 -20.20
C PHE A 17 -32.95 -15.51 -18.83
N ALA A 18 -33.86 -14.75 -18.22
CA ALA A 18 -33.66 -14.20 -16.88
C ALA A 18 -33.41 -15.31 -15.84
N ALA A 19 -34.19 -16.40 -15.89
CA ALA A 19 -33.98 -17.56 -15.03
C ALA A 19 -32.57 -18.16 -15.21
N ARG A 20 -32.08 -18.28 -16.44
CA ARG A 20 -30.73 -18.77 -16.75
C ARG A 20 -29.64 -17.85 -16.18
N VAL A 21 -29.78 -16.54 -16.34
CA VAL A 21 -28.85 -15.54 -15.78
C VAL A 21 -28.77 -15.68 -14.26
N PHE A 22 -29.91 -15.66 -13.57
CA PHE A 22 -29.91 -15.74 -12.10
C PHE A 22 -29.49 -17.11 -11.57
N GLN A 23 -29.71 -18.18 -12.31
CA GLN A 23 -29.18 -19.49 -11.96
C GLN A 23 -27.65 -19.53 -12.05
N ALA A 24 -27.08 -18.98 -13.13
CA ALA A 24 -25.63 -18.89 -13.31
C ALA A 24 -24.97 -18.06 -12.20
N VAL A 25 -25.58 -16.95 -11.77
CA VAL A 25 -25.09 -16.18 -10.61
C VAL A 25 -25.14 -17.00 -9.33
N ARG A 26 -26.23 -17.71 -9.05
CA ARG A 26 -26.36 -18.54 -7.83
C ARG A 26 -25.34 -19.68 -7.78
N SER A 27 -25.00 -20.26 -8.93
CA SER A 27 -23.97 -21.30 -9.02
C SER A 27 -22.53 -20.76 -9.09
N GLY A 28 -22.34 -19.43 -9.19
CA GLY A 28 -21.01 -18.84 -9.30
C GLY A 28 -20.35 -19.04 -10.67
N ASP A 29 -21.13 -19.23 -11.73
CA ASP A 29 -20.63 -19.47 -13.09
C ASP A 29 -20.13 -18.16 -13.72
N VAL A 30 -18.85 -17.86 -13.47
CA VAL A 30 -18.17 -16.65 -13.95
C VAL A 30 -18.12 -16.60 -15.48
N ALA A 31 -17.89 -17.74 -16.14
CA ALA A 31 -17.72 -17.77 -17.59
C ALA A 31 -19.03 -17.39 -18.30
N THR A 32 -20.15 -18.00 -17.90
CA THR A 32 -21.47 -17.70 -18.46
C THR A 32 -21.87 -16.25 -18.20
N ILE A 33 -21.65 -15.72 -16.99
CA ILE A 33 -22.01 -14.33 -16.68
C ILE A 33 -21.14 -13.33 -17.43
N SER A 34 -19.84 -13.60 -17.57
CA SER A 34 -18.92 -12.74 -18.35
C SER A 34 -19.38 -12.66 -19.81
N ASP A 35 -19.70 -13.81 -20.41
CA ASP A 35 -20.22 -13.88 -21.78
C ASP A 35 -21.52 -13.07 -21.93
N PHE A 36 -22.46 -13.20 -21.00
CA PHE A 36 -23.70 -12.42 -21.05
C PHE A 36 -23.45 -10.90 -20.92
N LEU A 37 -22.57 -10.48 -20.02
CA LEU A 37 -22.20 -9.06 -19.85
C LEU A 37 -21.54 -8.50 -21.11
N ASP A 38 -20.65 -9.28 -21.75
CA ASP A 38 -20.00 -8.90 -23.01
C ASP A 38 -20.99 -8.77 -24.17
N HIS A 39 -22.11 -9.49 -24.11
CA HIS A 39 -23.22 -9.40 -25.07
C HIS A 39 -24.35 -8.46 -24.62
N GLY A 40 -24.07 -7.54 -23.68
CA GLY A 40 -24.97 -6.44 -23.34
C GLY A 40 -25.98 -6.72 -22.23
N LEU A 41 -25.80 -7.79 -21.44
CA LEU A 41 -26.54 -7.95 -20.19
C LEU A 41 -26.27 -6.74 -19.27
N PRO A 42 -27.30 -6.05 -18.76
CA PRO A 42 -27.09 -4.95 -17.82
C PRO A 42 -26.42 -5.46 -16.52
N PRO A 43 -25.29 -4.88 -16.08
CA PRO A 43 -24.59 -5.32 -14.87
C PRO A 43 -25.41 -5.14 -13.59
N ASN A 44 -26.40 -4.25 -13.63
CA ASN A 44 -27.33 -3.94 -12.53
C ASN A 44 -28.70 -4.63 -12.70
N LEU A 45 -28.80 -5.70 -13.51
CA LEU A 45 -30.03 -6.47 -13.67
C LEU A 45 -30.55 -6.96 -12.32
N ARG A 46 -31.87 -6.84 -12.10
CA ARG A 46 -32.56 -7.21 -10.87
C ARG A 46 -33.55 -8.36 -11.11
N ASN A 47 -33.71 -9.22 -10.10
CA ASN A 47 -34.78 -10.23 -10.10
C ASN A 47 -36.10 -9.64 -9.58
N ASP A 48 -37.10 -10.49 -9.42
CA ASP A 48 -38.45 -10.20 -8.89
C ASP A 48 -38.47 -9.69 -7.43
N LYS A 49 -37.35 -9.79 -6.71
CA LYS A 49 -37.17 -9.29 -5.33
C LYS A 49 -36.29 -8.05 -5.28
N GLY A 50 -35.93 -7.52 -6.44
CA GLY A 50 -34.99 -6.41 -6.58
C GLY A 50 -33.53 -6.77 -6.34
N ASP A 51 -33.18 -8.05 -6.16
CA ASP A 51 -31.77 -8.46 -5.94
C ASP A 51 -30.98 -8.30 -7.24
N THR A 52 -29.85 -7.58 -7.16
CA THR A 52 -28.90 -7.51 -8.28
C THR A 52 -28.08 -8.79 -8.40
N LEU A 53 -27.46 -8.98 -9.56
CA LEU A 53 -26.44 -10.02 -9.77
C LEU A 53 -25.34 -9.94 -8.71
N LEU A 54 -24.85 -8.73 -8.42
CA LEU A 54 -23.79 -8.48 -7.43
C LEU A 54 -24.20 -8.88 -6.02
N MET A 55 -25.46 -8.61 -5.63
CA MET A 55 -25.98 -8.99 -4.31
C MET A 55 -26.06 -10.50 -4.15
N LEU A 56 -26.55 -11.21 -5.17
CA LEU A 56 -26.61 -12.66 -5.16
C LEU A 56 -25.23 -13.31 -5.16
N ALA A 57 -24.27 -12.77 -5.92
CA ALA A 57 -22.88 -13.22 -5.87
C ALA A 57 -22.26 -13.02 -4.49
N SER A 58 -22.49 -11.85 -3.89
CA SER A 58 -21.98 -11.50 -2.56
C SER A 58 -22.55 -12.39 -1.46
N TYR A 59 -23.87 -12.62 -1.47
CA TYR A 59 -24.56 -13.47 -0.49
C TYR A 59 -24.20 -14.96 -0.62
N ASN A 60 -23.82 -15.42 -1.82
CA ASN A 60 -23.44 -16.82 -2.04
C ASN A 60 -21.93 -17.07 -1.92
N GLY A 61 -21.12 -16.06 -1.56
CA GLY A 61 -19.68 -16.23 -1.37
C GLY A 61 -18.86 -16.31 -2.67
N HIS A 62 -19.42 -15.90 -3.81
CA HIS A 62 -18.77 -16.01 -5.11
C HIS A 62 -17.83 -14.82 -5.35
N GLY A 63 -16.64 -14.86 -4.76
CA GLY A 63 -15.66 -13.76 -4.82
C GLY A 63 -15.20 -13.37 -6.22
N ASP A 64 -14.88 -14.35 -7.07
CA ASP A 64 -14.44 -14.08 -8.45
C ASP A 64 -15.57 -13.50 -9.30
N LEU A 65 -16.79 -14.01 -9.15
CA LEU A 65 -17.96 -13.46 -9.82
C LEU A 65 -18.26 -12.03 -9.34
N THR A 66 -18.13 -11.77 -8.03
CA THR A 66 -18.28 -10.43 -7.44
C THR A 66 -17.28 -9.46 -8.07
N ARG A 67 -16.01 -9.87 -8.21
CA ARG A 67 -14.97 -9.06 -8.86
C ARG A 67 -15.34 -8.72 -10.30
N VAL A 68 -15.69 -9.73 -11.11
CA VAL A 68 -16.07 -9.54 -12.51
C VAL A 68 -17.27 -8.59 -12.65
N LEU A 69 -18.30 -8.73 -11.82
CA LEU A 69 -19.47 -7.86 -11.86
C LEU A 69 -19.10 -6.40 -11.56
N LEU A 70 -18.24 -6.16 -10.56
CA LEU A 70 -17.74 -4.82 -10.23
C LEU A 70 -16.89 -4.23 -11.37
N GLU A 71 -15.98 -5.01 -11.95
CA GLU A 71 -15.15 -4.59 -13.09
C GLU A 71 -15.98 -4.26 -14.34
N LYS A 72 -17.14 -4.92 -14.49
CA LYS A 72 -18.12 -4.67 -15.56
C LYS A 72 -19.15 -3.58 -15.21
N GLY A 73 -18.93 -2.84 -14.12
CA GLY A 73 -19.71 -1.64 -13.78
C GLY A 73 -20.99 -1.90 -12.96
N ALA A 74 -21.07 -3.03 -12.25
CA ALA A 74 -22.13 -3.22 -11.27
C ALA A 74 -21.99 -2.20 -10.12
N ASP A 75 -23.08 -1.56 -9.74
CA ASP A 75 -23.11 -0.56 -8.67
C ASP A 75 -23.24 -1.27 -7.30
N PRO A 76 -22.24 -1.14 -6.41
CA PRO A 76 -22.26 -1.80 -5.11
C PRO A 76 -23.24 -1.18 -4.10
N ASN A 77 -23.90 -0.07 -4.45
CA ASN A 77 -24.80 0.66 -3.55
C ASN A 77 -26.29 0.45 -3.87
N ILE A 78 -26.61 -0.35 -4.88
CA ILE A 78 -28.00 -0.69 -5.19
C ILE A 78 -28.62 -1.53 -4.06
N LEU A 79 -29.78 -1.08 -3.59
CA LEU A 79 -30.60 -1.79 -2.61
C LEU A 79 -31.69 -2.64 -3.29
N ASN A 80 -31.95 -3.83 -2.75
CA ASN A 80 -33.10 -4.67 -3.14
C ASN A 80 -34.41 -4.16 -2.51
N ASP A 81 -35.52 -4.86 -2.73
CA ASP A 81 -36.84 -4.43 -2.26
C ASP A 81 -36.99 -4.51 -0.73
N ARG A 82 -36.05 -5.18 -0.05
CA ARG A 82 -35.93 -5.20 1.42
C ARG A 82 -34.94 -4.16 1.94
N GLY A 83 -34.39 -3.33 1.05
CA GLY A 83 -33.38 -2.33 1.33
C GLY A 83 -32.01 -2.90 1.73
N GLN A 84 -31.68 -4.14 1.36
CA GLN A 84 -30.38 -4.74 1.62
C GLN A 84 -29.38 -4.35 0.52
N SER A 85 -28.14 -4.06 0.90
CA SER A 85 -27.02 -3.83 -0.04
C SER A 85 -26.21 -5.12 -0.25
N PRO A 86 -25.40 -5.21 -1.33
CA PRO A 86 -24.41 -6.27 -1.48
C PRO A 86 -23.49 -6.41 -0.26
N LEU A 87 -23.07 -5.28 0.34
CA LEU A 87 -22.21 -5.28 1.53
C LEU A 87 -22.93 -5.85 2.76
N ALA A 88 -24.24 -5.59 2.92
CA ALA A 88 -25.04 -6.22 3.95
C ALA A 88 -25.14 -7.75 3.75
N GLY A 89 -25.24 -8.21 2.50
CA GLY A 89 -25.18 -9.63 2.17
C GLY A 89 -23.85 -10.29 2.55
N ALA A 90 -22.73 -9.65 2.23
CA ALA A 90 -21.40 -10.10 2.63
C ALA A 90 -21.22 -10.09 4.15
N ALA A 91 -21.74 -9.06 4.83
CA ALA A 91 -21.73 -8.96 6.30
C ALA A 91 -22.53 -10.07 6.98
N PHE A 92 -23.68 -10.45 6.43
CA PHE A 92 -24.49 -11.55 6.94
C PHE A 92 -23.77 -12.91 6.82
N LYS A 93 -22.94 -13.08 5.79
CA LYS A 93 -22.23 -14.34 5.52
C LYS A 93 -20.81 -14.39 6.10
N GLY A 94 -20.27 -13.26 6.53
CA GLY A 94 -18.89 -13.15 6.99
C GLY A 94 -17.85 -13.18 5.87
N GLU A 95 -18.24 -12.83 4.64
CA GLU A 95 -17.39 -12.92 3.45
C GLU A 95 -16.40 -11.74 3.38
N LEU A 96 -15.31 -11.83 4.14
CA LEU A 96 -14.32 -10.76 4.30
C LEU A 96 -13.73 -10.29 2.96
N GLY A 97 -13.39 -11.22 2.06
CA GLY A 97 -12.82 -10.90 0.75
C GLY A 97 -13.79 -10.13 -0.14
N ILE A 98 -15.07 -10.51 -0.13
CA ILE A 98 -16.13 -9.85 -0.88
C ILE A 98 -16.41 -8.46 -0.29
N ALA A 99 -16.52 -8.35 1.03
CA ALA A 99 -16.71 -7.06 1.68
C ALA A 99 -15.57 -6.08 1.34
N ARG A 100 -14.32 -6.56 1.30
CA ARG A 100 -13.17 -5.76 0.86
C ARG A 100 -13.33 -5.29 -0.58
N LEU A 101 -13.64 -6.20 -1.51
CA LEU A 101 -13.86 -5.86 -2.93
C LEU A 101 -14.97 -4.82 -3.11
N LEU A 102 -16.09 -4.98 -2.42
CA LEU A 102 -17.22 -4.04 -2.45
C LEU A 102 -16.80 -2.66 -1.94
N LEU A 103 -16.11 -2.59 -0.80
CA LEU A 103 -15.64 -1.32 -0.21
C LEU A 103 -14.58 -0.65 -1.10
N ASP A 104 -13.70 -1.43 -1.74
CA ASP A 104 -12.70 -0.92 -2.69
C ASP A 104 -13.34 -0.32 -3.95
N HIS A 105 -14.55 -0.77 -4.30
CA HIS A 105 -15.36 -0.24 -5.41
C HIS A 105 -16.41 0.79 -4.95
N GLY A 106 -16.28 1.33 -3.73
CA GLY A 106 -17.10 2.44 -3.26
C GLY A 106 -18.46 2.05 -2.67
N ALA A 107 -18.61 0.82 -2.16
CA ALA A 107 -19.76 0.48 -1.31
C ALA A 107 -19.83 1.39 -0.08
N ALA A 108 -21.02 1.89 0.24
CA ALA A 108 -21.28 2.69 1.42
C ALA A 108 -21.07 1.84 2.69
N VAL A 109 -20.03 2.16 3.47
CA VAL A 109 -19.63 1.41 4.66
C VAL A 109 -20.75 1.28 5.70
N ASP A 110 -21.53 2.35 5.86
CA ASP A 110 -22.70 2.42 6.75
C ASP A 110 -24.04 2.30 6.00
N GLY A 111 -24.02 1.78 4.77
CA GLY A 111 -25.22 1.57 3.97
C GLY A 111 -26.22 0.66 4.69
N ALA A 112 -27.29 1.24 5.23
CA ALA A 112 -28.26 0.57 6.07
C ALA A 112 -29.62 0.39 5.36
N GLY A 113 -30.30 -0.70 5.71
CA GLY A 113 -31.67 -0.95 5.29
C GLY A 113 -32.72 -0.14 6.06
N PRO A 114 -34.02 -0.38 5.82
CA PRO A 114 -35.12 0.39 6.41
C PRO A 114 -35.20 0.30 7.94
N ASP A 115 -34.62 -0.75 8.53
CA ASP A 115 -34.52 -0.96 9.97
C ASP A 115 -33.28 -0.25 10.59
N GLY A 116 -32.47 0.41 9.77
CA GLY A 116 -31.26 1.11 10.19
C GLY A 116 -30.09 0.18 10.55
N ARG A 117 -30.17 -1.12 10.22
CA ARG A 117 -29.07 -2.05 10.51
C ARG A 117 -27.92 -1.86 9.53
N THR A 118 -26.74 -1.53 10.07
CA THR A 118 -25.51 -1.36 9.28
C THR A 118 -24.79 -2.70 9.07
N PRO A 119 -23.86 -2.77 8.10
CA PRO A 119 -22.98 -3.92 7.94
C PRO A 119 -22.16 -4.23 9.21
N LEU A 120 -21.78 -3.21 9.98
CA LEU A 120 -21.05 -3.36 11.24
C LEU A 120 -21.90 -4.08 12.30
N MET A 121 -23.17 -3.68 12.46
CA MET A 121 -24.10 -4.33 13.39
C MET A 121 -24.33 -5.79 13.01
N THR A 122 -24.49 -6.05 11.71
CA THR A 122 -24.71 -7.42 11.19
C THR A 122 -23.48 -8.29 11.43
N SER A 123 -22.28 -7.80 11.12
CA SER A 123 -21.01 -8.50 11.36
C SER A 123 -20.80 -8.80 12.85
N ALA A 124 -21.17 -7.85 13.72
CA ALA A 124 -21.10 -8.01 15.16
C ALA A 124 -22.07 -9.09 15.67
N MET A 125 -23.32 -9.08 15.16
CA MET A 125 -24.39 -10.03 15.47
C MET A 125 -23.97 -11.48 15.16
N PHE A 126 -23.26 -11.71 14.05
CA PHE A 126 -22.81 -13.03 13.60
C PHE A 126 -21.37 -13.38 14.01
N ASN A 127 -20.75 -12.59 14.90
CA ASN A 127 -19.41 -12.83 15.43
C ASN A 127 -18.28 -12.84 14.37
N HIS A 128 -18.41 -12.04 13.30
CA HIS A 128 -17.41 -11.92 12.23
C HIS A 128 -16.34 -10.88 12.57
N THR A 129 -15.45 -11.19 13.51
CA THR A 129 -14.43 -10.27 14.07
C THR A 129 -13.58 -9.58 13.00
N ALA A 130 -13.03 -10.33 12.04
CA ALA A 130 -12.19 -9.75 10.98
C ALA A 130 -12.95 -8.76 10.09
N LEU A 131 -14.26 -8.97 9.93
CA LEU A 131 -15.11 -8.08 9.15
C LEU A 131 -15.51 -6.84 9.95
N VAL A 132 -15.73 -6.97 11.26
CA VAL A 132 -15.87 -5.82 12.18
C VAL A 132 -14.62 -4.94 12.11
N ASP A 133 -13.42 -5.51 12.20
CA ASP A 133 -12.17 -4.76 12.06
C ASP A 133 -12.05 -4.08 10.69
N LEU A 134 -12.36 -4.79 9.60
CA LEU A 134 -12.34 -4.19 8.26
C LEU A 134 -13.30 -3.00 8.15
N LEU A 135 -14.54 -3.15 8.61
CA LEU A 135 -15.56 -2.10 8.52
C LEU A 135 -15.16 -0.86 9.34
N LEU A 136 -14.66 -1.05 10.57
CA LEU A 136 -14.13 0.04 11.38
C LEU A 136 -12.92 0.73 10.72
N ALA A 137 -12.01 -0.05 10.14
CA ALA A 137 -10.86 0.49 9.40
C ALA A 137 -11.27 1.25 8.13
N ARG A 138 -12.45 0.96 7.57
CA ARG A 138 -13.06 1.67 6.44
C ARG A 138 -14.01 2.78 6.87
N GLY A 139 -14.00 3.16 8.15
CA GLY A 139 -14.71 4.33 8.68
C GLY A 139 -16.14 4.08 9.11
N ALA A 140 -16.57 2.83 9.35
CA ALA A 140 -17.89 2.54 9.87
C ALA A 140 -18.15 3.24 11.21
N GLU A 141 -19.33 3.85 11.37
CA GLU A 141 -19.72 4.52 12.61
C GLU A 141 -20.01 3.51 13.73
N ILE A 142 -19.05 3.32 14.64
CA ILE A 142 -19.16 2.37 15.76
C ILE A 142 -20.34 2.67 16.72
N GLY A 143 -20.75 3.93 16.79
CA GLY A 143 -21.84 4.43 17.63
C GLY A 143 -23.23 4.39 16.97
N ALA A 144 -23.32 4.01 15.69
CA ALA A 144 -24.58 3.98 14.96
C ALA A 144 -25.63 3.11 15.65
N ARG A 145 -26.91 3.48 15.47
CA ARG A 145 -28.05 2.78 16.07
C ARG A 145 -29.10 2.47 15.03
N ALA A 146 -29.58 1.24 15.04
CA ALA A 146 -30.76 0.82 14.30
C ALA A 146 -32.03 1.46 14.89
N ALA A 147 -33.16 1.30 14.19
CA ALA A 147 -34.44 1.89 14.58
C ALA A 147 -34.95 1.39 15.95
N ASP A 148 -34.57 0.18 16.36
CA ASP A 148 -34.86 -0.41 17.68
C ASP A 148 -33.85 0.03 18.77
N GLY A 149 -32.90 0.91 18.44
CA GLY A 149 -31.85 1.39 19.33
C GLY A 149 -30.62 0.48 19.43
N MET A 150 -30.62 -0.68 18.76
CA MET A 150 -29.51 -1.63 18.76
C MET A 150 -28.29 -1.05 18.05
N ASN A 151 -27.13 -1.12 18.69
CA ASN A 151 -25.84 -0.81 18.07
C ASN A 151 -25.01 -2.10 17.91
N ALA A 152 -23.81 -2.00 17.32
CA ALA A 152 -22.98 -3.17 17.07
C ALA A 152 -22.61 -3.94 18.34
N LEU A 153 -22.29 -3.24 19.44
CA LEU A 153 -21.99 -3.88 20.72
C LEU A 153 -23.22 -4.61 21.29
N GLY A 154 -24.37 -3.95 21.32
CA GLY A 154 -25.62 -4.55 21.79
C GLY A 154 -26.05 -5.75 20.95
N ALA A 155 -25.81 -5.71 19.63
CA ALA A 155 -26.03 -6.86 18.75
C ALA A 155 -25.11 -8.04 19.09
N ALA A 156 -23.82 -7.78 19.33
CA ALA A 156 -22.88 -8.82 19.76
C ALA A 156 -23.24 -9.41 21.13
N GLU A 157 -23.65 -8.57 22.09
CA GLU A 157 -24.08 -9.00 23.42
C GLU A 157 -25.36 -9.84 23.37
N ALA A 158 -26.38 -9.40 22.62
CA ALA A 158 -27.66 -10.10 22.47
C ALA A 158 -27.50 -11.50 21.86
N MET A 159 -26.51 -11.68 20.98
CA MET A 159 -26.25 -12.95 20.31
C MET A 159 -25.16 -13.80 20.97
N GLY A 160 -24.54 -13.32 22.06
CA GLY A 160 -23.43 -14.02 22.72
C GLY A 160 -22.14 -14.07 21.87
N ALA A 161 -21.98 -13.16 20.91
CA ALA A 161 -20.84 -13.06 20.02
C ALA A 161 -19.60 -12.52 20.76
N THR A 162 -18.94 -13.42 21.50
CA THR A 162 -17.93 -13.06 22.51
C THR A 162 -16.71 -12.35 21.93
N ALA A 163 -16.24 -12.76 20.74
CA ALA A 163 -15.04 -12.19 20.14
C ALA A 163 -15.30 -10.78 19.60
N THR A 164 -16.40 -10.58 18.86
CA THR A 164 -16.80 -9.25 18.39
C THR A 164 -17.20 -8.34 19.53
N ARG A 165 -17.86 -8.85 20.57
CA ARG A 165 -18.16 -8.08 21.79
C ARG A 165 -16.88 -7.54 22.41
N ASN A 166 -15.89 -8.40 22.66
CA ASN A 166 -14.61 -7.98 23.26
C ASN A 166 -13.91 -6.95 22.37
N LEU A 167 -13.84 -7.20 21.06
CA LEU A 167 -13.29 -6.25 20.10
C LEU A 167 -14.01 -4.89 20.17
N LEU A 168 -15.34 -4.88 20.15
CA LEU A 168 -16.11 -3.64 20.18
C LEU A 168 -15.98 -2.92 21.52
N ARG A 169 -15.89 -3.63 22.65
CA ARG A 169 -15.63 -3.04 23.97
C ARG A 169 -14.24 -2.42 24.05
N GLU A 170 -13.23 -3.07 23.47
CA GLU A 170 -11.88 -2.53 23.32
C GLU A 170 -11.92 -1.24 22.47
N LYS A 171 -12.53 -1.29 21.28
CA LYS A 171 -12.63 -0.13 20.37
C LYS A 171 -13.46 1.03 20.94
N LEU A 172 -14.42 0.74 21.81
CA LEU A 172 -15.22 1.74 22.54
C LEU A 172 -14.59 2.20 23.87
N GLY A 173 -13.46 1.61 24.29
CA GLY A 173 -12.81 1.90 25.57
C GLY A 173 -13.60 1.48 26.82
N LEU A 174 -14.54 0.53 26.70
CA LEU A 174 -15.44 0.11 27.78
C LEU A 174 -14.79 -0.87 28.78
N ASP A 175 -13.65 -1.46 28.42
CA ASP A 175 -12.87 -2.34 29.31
C ASP A 175 -11.80 -1.59 30.11
N ALA A 176 -11.71 -0.26 29.95
CA ALA A 176 -10.78 0.62 30.68
C ALA A 176 -11.09 0.75 32.20
N GLY A 177 -12.15 0.11 32.71
CA GLY A 177 -12.65 0.29 34.08
C GLY A 177 -12.56 -0.91 35.04
N LEU A 178 -12.12 -2.10 34.59
CA LEU A 178 -12.09 -3.32 35.44
C LEU A 178 -10.69 -3.78 35.87
N SER A 179 -9.65 -3.00 35.55
CA SER A 179 -8.31 -3.15 36.11
C SER A 179 -7.90 -1.86 36.82
N GLN A 180 -8.42 -1.64 38.04
CA GLN A 180 -7.79 -0.67 38.93
C GLN A 180 -6.39 -1.18 39.28
N GLY A 181 -5.37 -0.49 38.77
CA GLY A 181 -3.98 -0.79 39.12
C GLY A 181 -2.88 -0.09 38.34
N ALA A 182 -3.14 0.78 37.36
CA ALA A 182 -2.15 1.73 36.86
C ALA A 182 -2.82 2.80 36.00
N SER A 183 -2.39 4.04 36.16
CA SER A 183 -2.66 5.17 35.27
C SER A 183 -2.43 4.79 33.80
N ALA A 184 -3.48 4.63 32.99
CA ALA A 184 -3.35 4.49 31.54
C ALA A 184 -3.28 5.89 30.89
N VAL A 185 -2.18 6.59 31.17
CA VAL A 185 -1.60 7.43 30.14
C VAL A 185 -1.03 6.41 29.16
N GLY A 186 -1.66 6.25 27.98
CA GLY A 186 -1.14 5.31 26.98
C GLY A 186 0.34 5.57 26.75
N LYS A 187 1.12 4.51 26.47
CA LYS A 187 2.56 4.69 26.32
C LYS A 187 2.79 5.60 25.12
N THR A 188 3.47 6.71 25.39
CA THR A 188 3.81 7.71 24.39
C THR A 188 5.11 7.32 23.73
N TYR A 189 5.14 7.33 22.40
CA TYR A 189 6.29 6.94 21.60
C TYR A 189 6.73 8.14 20.75
N PRO A 190 8.04 8.44 20.72
CA PRO A 190 8.56 9.50 19.87
C PRO A 190 8.45 9.09 18.40
N TYR A 191 8.16 10.07 17.56
CA TYR A 191 7.92 9.90 16.14
C TYR A 191 8.61 11.01 15.35
N PHE A 192 9.31 10.61 14.29
CA PHE A 192 10.03 11.52 13.42
C PHE A 192 9.70 11.20 11.97
N VAL A 193 9.60 12.24 11.15
CA VAL A 193 9.57 12.11 9.70
C VAL A 193 10.78 12.83 9.15
N VAL A 194 11.59 12.11 8.39
CA VAL A 194 12.86 12.58 7.87
C VAL A 194 12.87 12.40 6.36
N ASP A 195 13.22 13.47 5.66
CA ASP A 195 13.52 13.44 4.24
C ASP A 195 14.99 13.05 4.06
N ALA A 196 15.25 11.79 3.69
CA ALA A 196 16.60 11.28 3.44
C ALA A 196 17.08 11.63 2.03
N PHE A 197 18.39 11.82 1.85
CA PHE A 197 19.01 12.32 0.61
C PHE A 197 18.45 13.68 0.16
N ALA A 198 18.29 14.59 1.14
CA ALA A 198 17.66 15.89 0.96
C ALA A 198 18.49 17.01 1.59
N ASP A 199 18.51 18.18 0.96
CA ASP A 199 19.03 19.44 1.51
C ASP A 199 17.92 20.34 2.08
N ARG A 200 16.66 20.01 1.80
CA ARG A 200 15.47 20.74 2.25
C ARG A 200 14.27 19.81 2.38
N VAL A 201 13.30 20.21 3.19
CA VAL A 201 12.00 19.51 3.28
C VAL A 201 11.31 19.41 1.91
N PHE A 202 10.50 18.37 1.74
CA PHE A 202 9.79 18.02 0.50
C PHE A 202 10.67 17.57 -0.67
N SER A 203 11.98 17.40 -0.44
CA SER A 203 12.89 16.72 -1.37
C SER A 203 13.33 15.37 -0.78
N GLY A 204 14.16 14.61 -1.48
CA GLY A 204 14.62 13.31 -1.01
C GLY A 204 13.52 12.24 -0.93
N ASN A 205 13.79 11.21 -0.13
CA ASN A 205 12.87 10.11 0.14
C ASN A 205 12.41 10.13 1.61
N PRO A 206 11.11 10.35 1.88
CA PRO A 206 10.60 10.45 3.25
C PRO A 206 10.53 9.08 3.93
N ALA A 207 11.02 9.00 5.16
CA ALA A 207 10.81 7.86 6.04
C ALA A 207 10.31 8.33 7.41
N ALA A 208 9.38 7.57 7.99
CA ALA A 208 9.09 7.68 9.41
C ALA A 208 10.14 6.90 10.20
N VAL A 209 10.55 7.41 11.35
CA VAL A 209 11.44 6.73 12.29
C VAL A 209 10.82 6.76 13.68
N VAL A 210 10.74 5.60 14.30
CA VAL A 210 10.14 5.38 15.60
C VAL A 210 11.17 4.72 16.51
N PRO A 211 11.88 5.50 17.35
CA PRO A 211 12.70 4.97 18.42
C PRO A 211 11.84 4.28 19.48
N LEU A 212 12.25 3.07 19.88
CA LEU A 212 11.56 2.23 20.85
C LEU A 212 12.53 1.67 21.88
N ASP A 213 12.07 1.42 23.10
CA ASP A 213 12.87 0.67 24.11
C ASP A 213 12.97 -0.82 23.77
N ALA A 214 11.95 -1.36 23.13
CA ALA A 214 11.84 -2.73 22.67
C ALA A 214 10.85 -2.79 21.50
N PHE A 215 11.02 -3.75 20.60
CA PHE A 215 10.09 -3.91 19.48
C PHE A 215 8.66 -4.16 19.98
N LEU A 216 7.71 -3.50 19.33
CA LEU A 216 6.30 -3.80 19.47
C LEU A 216 5.97 -5.10 18.73
N SER A 217 4.73 -5.57 18.82
CA SER A 217 4.29 -6.71 18.01
C SER A 217 4.40 -6.38 16.52
N ASP A 218 4.64 -7.39 15.68
CA ASP A 218 4.70 -7.23 14.22
C ASP A 218 3.42 -6.59 13.67
N ALA A 219 2.26 -7.00 14.19
CA ALA A 219 0.97 -6.44 13.82
C ALA A 219 0.87 -4.95 14.17
N THR A 220 1.38 -4.54 15.34
CA THR A 220 1.40 -3.13 15.76
C THR A 220 2.33 -2.30 14.90
N MET A 221 3.55 -2.77 14.64
CA MET A 221 4.50 -2.05 13.77
C MET A 221 3.98 -1.93 12.34
N GLN A 222 3.36 -3.00 11.81
CA GLN A 222 2.72 -2.97 10.51
C GLN A 222 1.54 -1.99 10.47
N ALA A 223 0.73 -1.93 11.51
CA ALA A 223 -0.39 -0.98 11.61
C ALA A 223 0.09 0.47 11.68
N ILE A 224 1.15 0.76 12.43
CA ILE A 224 1.79 2.08 12.48
C ILE A 224 2.31 2.46 11.09
N ALA A 225 3.01 1.55 10.41
CA ALA A 225 3.53 1.81 9.06
C ALA A 225 2.40 2.07 8.04
N ALA A 226 1.31 1.30 8.12
CA ALA A 226 0.12 1.51 7.31
C ALA A 226 -0.54 2.87 7.59
N ALA A 227 -0.62 3.28 8.87
CA ALA A 227 -1.20 4.56 9.27
C ALA A 227 -0.35 5.76 8.82
N ASN A 228 0.98 5.63 8.83
CA ASN A 228 1.89 6.67 8.35
C ASN A 228 1.79 6.87 6.83
N ASN A 229 1.55 5.79 6.08
CA ASN A 229 1.44 5.78 4.62
C ASN A 229 2.60 6.51 3.91
N LEU A 230 3.80 6.41 4.47
CA LEU A 230 5.06 6.84 3.86
C LEU A 230 5.71 5.66 3.12
N SER A 231 6.79 5.92 2.35
CA SER A 231 7.57 4.88 1.68
C SER A 231 7.91 3.75 2.67
N GLU A 232 8.52 4.13 3.79
CA GLU A 232 8.86 3.21 4.87
C GLU A 232 8.72 3.86 6.25
N THR A 233 8.35 3.04 7.22
CA THR A 233 8.50 3.33 8.65
C THR A 233 9.59 2.44 9.24
N ALA A 234 10.61 3.05 9.81
CA ALA A 234 11.71 2.40 10.50
C ALA A 234 11.45 2.34 12.01
N PHE A 235 11.64 1.18 12.62
CA PHE A 235 11.61 0.99 14.06
C PHE A 235 13.02 0.68 14.53
N VAL A 236 13.54 1.50 15.45
CA VAL A 236 14.90 1.37 15.98
C VAL A 236 14.87 1.10 17.47
N VAL A 237 15.59 0.07 17.90
CA VAL A 237 15.70 -0.36 19.31
C VAL A 237 17.17 -0.43 19.69
N PRO A 238 17.60 0.12 20.83
CA PRO A 238 18.98 -0.03 21.30
C PRO A 238 19.28 -1.49 21.68
N ASP A 239 20.50 -1.95 21.37
CA ASP A 239 21.00 -3.28 21.72
C ASP A 239 22.50 -3.21 22.06
N GLY A 240 22.79 -2.91 23.33
CA GLY A 240 24.17 -2.68 23.79
C GLY A 240 24.83 -1.47 23.11
N GLU A 241 25.94 -1.71 22.42
CA GLU A 241 26.64 -0.69 21.60
C GLU A 241 26.11 -0.62 20.16
N HIS A 242 25.07 -1.40 19.85
CA HIS A 242 24.43 -1.48 18.53
C HIS A 242 22.95 -1.13 18.62
N HIS A 243 22.29 -1.17 17.47
CA HIS A 243 20.84 -0.96 17.38
C HIS A 243 20.24 -2.08 16.54
N ARG A 244 19.04 -2.53 16.89
CA ARG A 244 18.23 -3.37 16.01
C ARG A 244 17.31 -2.48 15.19
N LEU A 245 17.19 -2.78 13.91
CA LEU A 245 16.45 -1.96 12.96
C LEU A 245 15.56 -2.83 12.07
N ARG A 246 14.28 -2.44 11.98
CA ARG A 246 13.28 -3.07 11.11
C ARG A 246 12.56 -2.01 10.29
N TRP A 247 12.16 -2.35 9.07
CA TRP A 247 11.47 -1.43 8.16
C TRP A 247 10.19 -2.03 7.64
N PHE A 248 9.15 -1.21 7.62
CA PHE A 248 7.84 -1.59 7.16
C PHE A 248 7.37 -0.60 6.10
N THR A 249 7.00 -1.13 4.94
CA THR A 249 6.11 -0.42 4.01
C THR A 249 4.69 -0.43 4.58
N PRO A 250 3.73 0.31 3.99
CA PRO A 250 2.34 0.28 4.44
C PRO A 250 1.69 -1.12 4.41
N THR A 251 2.28 -2.09 3.69
CA THR A 251 1.68 -3.42 3.48
C THR A 251 2.49 -4.59 4.02
N LYS A 252 3.80 -4.42 4.24
CA LYS A 252 4.70 -5.51 4.64
C LYS A 252 6.00 -4.99 5.25
N GLU A 253 6.63 -5.83 6.07
CA GLU A 253 8.04 -5.69 6.43
C GLU A 253 8.94 -5.92 5.20
N VAL A 254 10.03 -5.15 5.11
CA VAL A 254 11.07 -5.31 4.09
C VAL A 254 12.43 -5.61 4.73
N PRO A 255 13.25 -6.51 4.15
CA PRO A 255 14.46 -6.99 4.80
C PRO A 255 15.63 -5.99 4.74
N LEU A 256 15.57 -4.97 3.87
CA LEU A 256 16.62 -3.97 3.67
C LEU A 256 16.02 -2.67 3.11
N CYS A 257 16.33 -1.53 3.72
CA CYS A 257 15.94 -0.22 3.18
C CYS A 257 17.01 0.86 3.44
N GLY A 258 17.66 1.36 2.39
CA GLY A 258 18.78 2.30 2.52
C GLY A 258 18.40 3.68 3.06
N HIS A 259 17.41 4.34 2.47
CA HIS A 259 17.05 5.72 2.86
C HIS A 259 16.45 5.77 4.28
N ALA A 260 15.67 4.77 4.68
CA ALA A 260 15.14 4.66 6.04
C ALA A 260 16.22 4.29 7.08
N THR A 261 17.28 3.58 6.67
CA THR A 261 18.49 3.39 7.50
C THR A 261 19.20 4.72 7.75
N LEU A 262 19.40 5.50 6.68
CA LEU A 262 20.01 6.83 6.78
C LEU A 262 19.17 7.77 7.66
N ALA A 263 17.83 7.77 7.49
CA ALA A 263 16.91 8.49 8.35
C ALA A 263 17.00 8.06 9.82
N SER A 264 17.18 6.77 10.09
CA SER A 264 17.33 6.26 11.46
C SER A 264 18.61 6.76 12.13
N ALA A 265 19.74 6.73 11.42
CA ALA A 265 20.99 7.32 11.89
C ALA A 265 20.87 8.83 12.16
N PHE A 266 20.19 9.56 11.26
CA PHE A 266 19.89 10.98 11.45
C PHE A 266 19.12 11.21 12.76
N VAL A 267 18.05 10.45 13.02
CA VAL A 267 17.27 10.60 14.25
C VAL A 267 18.10 10.27 15.48
N LEU A 268 18.89 9.20 15.45
CA LEU A 268 19.78 8.84 16.57
C LEU A 268 20.72 10.00 16.91
N ARG A 269 21.34 10.64 15.91
CA ARG A 269 22.16 11.85 16.08
C ARG A 269 21.38 12.99 16.73
N GLU A 270 20.22 13.35 16.18
CA GLU A 270 19.38 14.44 16.69
C GLU A 270 18.88 14.19 18.12
N THR A 271 18.76 12.91 18.51
CA THR A 271 18.38 12.49 19.86
C THR A 271 19.57 12.30 20.81
N GLY A 272 20.80 12.58 20.36
CA GLY A 272 22.00 12.59 21.19
C GLY A 272 22.79 11.27 21.24
N THR A 273 22.49 10.31 20.36
CA THR A 273 23.28 9.09 20.21
C THR A 273 24.36 9.31 19.14
N PRO A 274 25.65 9.44 19.51
CA PRO A 274 26.71 9.71 18.56
C PRO A 274 26.98 8.51 17.64
N GLY A 275 27.41 8.80 16.40
CA GLY A 275 27.86 7.79 15.45
C GLY A 275 29.29 7.30 15.72
N PRO A 276 29.76 6.30 14.97
CA PRO A 276 29.06 5.60 13.88
C PRO A 276 27.96 4.67 14.42
N TRP A 277 26.90 4.45 13.63
CA TRP A 277 25.79 3.59 14.02
C TRP A 277 25.85 2.24 13.33
N THR A 278 25.80 1.18 14.12
CA THR A 278 25.69 -0.19 13.66
C THR A 278 24.25 -0.66 13.88
N PHE A 279 23.64 -1.17 12.82
CA PHE A 279 22.28 -1.70 12.81
C PHE A 279 22.27 -3.19 12.51
N GLU A 280 21.73 -3.99 13.43
CA GLU A 280 21.38 -5.38 13.20
C GLU A 280 20.00 -5.48 12.55
N THR A 281 19.95 -6.15 11.40
CA THR A 281 18.76 -6.17 10.53
C THR A 281 18.53 -7.58 9.99
N ALA A 282 17.37 -7.84 9.39
CA ALA A 282 17.09 -9.14 8.77
C ALA A 282 18.07 -9.50 7.64
N SER A 283 18.70 -8.50 6.99
CA SER A 283 19.71 -8.70 5.95
C SER A 283 21.15 -8.73 6.48
N GLY A 284 21.33 -8.79 7.80
CA GLY A 284 22.63 -8.72 8.47
C GLY A 284 22.95 -7.32 8.99
N VAL A 285 24.23 -7.07 9.23
CA VAL A 285 24.71 -5.84 9.87
C VAL A 285 24.90 -4.74 8.82
N LEU A 286 24.28 -3.58 9.07
CA LEU A 286 24.50 -2.35 8.32
C LEU A 286 25.24 -1.34 9.19
N ARG A 287 26.05 -0.50 8.56
CA ARG A 287 26.78 0.58 9.23
C ARG A 287 26.49 1.91 8.55
N VAL A 288 26.28 2.93 9.36
CA VAL A 288 26.21 4.32 8.92
C VAL A 288 27.32 5.09 9.62
N ASP A 289 28.24 5.62 8.82
CA ASP A 289 29.30 6.52 9.27
C ASP A 289 28.91 7.98 9.00
N GLU A 290 29.68 8.91 9.55
CA GLU A 290 29.57 10.34 9.26
C GLU A 290 30.81 10.82 8.50
N ASP A 291 30.58 11.65 7.47
CA ASP A 291 31.62 12.38 6.74
C ASP A 291 31.18 13.84 6.62
N GLU A 292 31.76 14.70 7.46
CA GLU A 292 31.34 16.09 7.64
C GLU A 292 29.85 16.23 8.01
N ASP A 293 29.00 16.65 7.07
CA ASP A 293 27.55 16.78 7.26
C ASP A 293 26.74 15.66 6.56
N LEU A 294 27.44 14.69 5.97
CA LEU A 294 26.86 13.55 5.27
C LEU A 294 26.78 12.32 6.14
N LEU A 295 25.68 11.58 5.99
CA LEU A 295 25.53 10.22 6.50
C LEU A 295 25.91 9.24 5.39
N VAL A 296 26.79 8.29 5.70
CA VAL A 296 27.44 7.41 4.73
C VAL A 296 27.05 5.95 4.96
N LEU A 297 26.39 5.36 3.96
CA LEU A 297 26.08 3.94 3.90
C LEU A 297 27.13 3.20 3.05
N ASP A 298 27.49 1.98 3.44
CA ASP A 298 28.46 1.15 2.70
C ASP A 298 27.80 -0.12 2.15
N PHE A 299 27.89 -0.32 0.83
CA PHE A 299 27.25 -1.43 0.11
C PHE A 299 28.24 -2.16 -0.80
N PRO A 300 27.99 -3.43 -1.18
CA PRO A 300 28.79 -4.10 -2.21
C PRO A 300 28.57 -3.42 -3.57
N ALA A 301 29.64 -3.24 -4.34
CA ALA A 301 29.59 -2.76 -5.72
C ALA A 301 29.13 -3.89 -6.66
N TRP A 302 28.24 -3.58 -7.59
CA TRP A 302 27.76 -4.54 -8.59
C TRP A 302 28.12 -4.08 -10.00
N GLU A 303 29.01 -4.84 -10.63
CA GLU A 303 29.33 -4.66 -12.04
C GLU A 303 28.11 -5.03 -12.91
N SER A 304 27.95 -4.30 -14.00
CA SER A 304 26.86 -4.51 -14.95
C SER A 304 27.39 -5.01 -16.29
N THR A 305 26.58 -5.79 -16.98
CA THR A 305 26.90 -6.33 -18.32
C THR A 305 25.94 -5.77 -19.35
N ALA A 306 26.43 -5.51 -20.57
CA ALA A 306 25.55 -5.06 -21.65
C ALA A 306 24.57 -6.16 -22.03
N VAL A 307 23.31 -5.78 -22.26
CA VAL A 307 22.25 -6.68 -22.71
C VAL A 307 21.58 -6.14 -23.96
N THR A 308 20.93 -7.02 -24.72
CA THR A 308 20.20 -6.62 -25.93
C THR A 308 18.99 -5.77 -25.55
N LEU A 309 18.77 -4.67 -26.27
CA LEU A 309 17.60 -3.83 -26.10
C LEU A 309 16.35 -4.57 -26.56
N ALA A 310 15.41 -4.81 -25.65
CA ALA A 310 14.12 -5.45 -25.93
C ALA A 310 13.09 -4.41 -26.40
N GLU A 311 12.26 -4.75 -27.39
CA GLU A 311 11.22 -3.86 -27.93
C GLU A 311 10.15 -3.54 -26.87
N GLU A 312 9.83 -4.50 -26.01
CA GLU A 312 8.86 -4.37 -24.93
C GLU A 312 9.32 -3.34 -23.89
N LEU A 313 10.62 -3.30 -23.61
CA LEU A 313 11.22 -2.30 -22.71
C LEU A 313 11.12 -0.89 -23.30
N VAL A 314 11.39 -0.74 -24.60
CA VAL A 314 11.24 0.55 -25.31
C VAL A 314 9.78 1.01 -25.26
N ALA A 315 8.85 0.09 -25.53
CA ALA A 315 7.42 0.37 -25.50
C ALA A 315 6.92 0.70 -24.08
N ALA A 316 7.50 0.10 -23.04
CA ALA A 316 7.17 0.39 -21.65
C ALA A 316 7.75 1.73 -21.17
N LEU A 317 8.97 2.09 -21.58
CA LEU A 317 9.60 3.37 -21.24
C LEU A 317 9.01 4.56 -22.02
N GLY A 318 8.40 4.31 -23.18
CA GLY A 318 7.94 5.35 -24.10
C GLY A 318 9.08 6.09 -24.80
N ALA A 319 10.31 5.59 -24.69
CA ALA A 319 11.50 6.15 -25.31
C ALA A 319 12.57 5.06 -25.50
N THR A 320 13.47 5.28 -26.44
CA THR A 320 14.54 4.32 -26.78
C THR A 320 15.84 4.64 -26.03
N PRO A 321 16.29 3.78 -25.10
CA PRO A 321 17.63 3.89 -24.52
C PRO A 321 18.71 3.71 -25.60
N LYS A 322 19.86 4.37 -25.44
CA LYS A 322 21.04 4.18 -26.30
C LYS A 322 21.66 2.80 -26.14
N GLU A 323 21.60 2.28 -24.92
CA GLU A 323 22.11 0.98 -24.52
C GLU A 323 21.41 0.55 -23.23
N VAL A 324 21.43 -0.75 -22.97
CA VAL A 324 20.88 -1.33 -21.75
C VAL A 324 21.93 -2.24 -21.13
N HIS A 325 22.10 -2.12 -19.83
CA HIS A 325 22.92 -3.01 -19.04
C HIS A 325 22.10 -3.71 -17.97
N ARG A 326 22.58 -4.85 -17.50
CA ARG A 326 21.97 -5.62 -16.42
C ARG A 326 22.97 -5.85 -15.29
N ALA A 327 22.53 -5.54 -14.07
CA ALA A 327 23.07 -6.06 -12.82
C ALA A 327 21.91 -6.70 -12.04
N ARG A 328 21.57 -6.21 -10.84
CA ARG A 328 20.27 -6.53 -10.21
C ARG A 328 19.14 -5.95 -11.05
N ASP A 329 19.22 -4.65 -11.31
CA ASP A 329 18.23 -3.90 -12.09
C ASP A 329 18.73 -3.60 -13.50
N LEU A 330 17.81 -3.26 -14.40
CA LEU A 330 18.18 -2.76 -15.73
C LEU A 330 18.68 -1.31 -15.65
N ILE A 331 19.81 -1.03 -16.27
CA ILE A 331 20.35 0.31 -16.46
C ILE A 331 20.10 0.71 -17.92
N CYS A 332 19.16 1.63 -18.12
CA CYS A 332 18.80 2.17 -19.42
C CYS A 332 19.47 3.54 -19.61
N VAL A 333 20.43 3.63 -20.53
CA VAL A 333 21.21 4.86 -20.71
C VAL A 333 20.57 5.76 -21.75
N PHE A 334 20.39 7.03 -21.42
CA PHE A 334 19.86 8.06 -22.31
C PHE A 334 20.92 9.12 -22.62
N GLY A 335 20.61 9.98 -23.60
CA GLY A 335 21.54 10.98 -24.11
C GLY A 335 21.69 12.23 -23.25
N SER A 336 20.68 12.59 -22.46
CA SER A 336 20.70 13.82 -21.65
C SER A 336 19.78 13.72 -20.42
N PRO A 337 19.99 14.56 -19.40
CA PRO A 337 19.05 14.71 -18.29
C PRO A 337 17.63 15.09 -18.74
N ASP A 338 17.49 15.88 -19.81
CA ASP A 338 16.17 16.27 -20.34
C ASP A 338 15.38 15.07 -20.86
N GLN A 339 16.06 14.10 -21.50
CA GLN A 339 15.42 12.86 -21.91
C GLN A 339 14.94 12.06 -20.70
N ILE A 340 15.72 11.99 -19.62
CA ILE A 340 15.33 11.33 -18.37
C ILE A 340 14.10 12.00 -17.75
N ALA A 341 14.10 13.34 -17.69
CA ALA A 341 13.00 14.12 -17.15
C ALA A 341 11.71 13.96 -17.98
N ALA A 342 11.83 13.82 -19.30
CA ALA A 342 10.71 13.67 -20.22
C ALA A 342 10.09 12.25 -20.26
N LEU A 343 10.71 11.25 -19.61
CA LEU A 343 10.17 9.89 -19.60
C LEU A 343 8.76 9.85 -18.96
N ALA A 344 7.84 9.20 -19.65
CA ALA A 344 6.49 8.91 -19.18
C ALA A 344 6.21 7.41 -19.32
N PRO A 345 6.82 6.58 -18.46
CA PRO A 345 6.72 5.13 -18.58
C PRO A 345 5.31 4.60 -18.30
N ASP A 346 4.93 3.54 -19.01
CA ASP A 346 3.77 2.71 -18.67
C ASP A 346 4.19 1.72 -17.57
N HIS A 347 3.83 2.03 -16.33
CA HIS A 347 4.20 1.25 -15.17
C HIS A 347 3.62 -0.18 -15.18
N ARG A 348 2.44 -0.40 -15.78
CA ARG A 348 1.87 -1.74 -15.93
C ARG A 348 2.71 -2.59 -16.87
N ARG A 349 3.17 -2.00 -17.98
CA ARG A 349 4.09 -2.68 -18.90
C ARG A 349 5.44 -2.94 -18.25
N LEU A 350 6.00 -1.97 -17.53
CA LEU A 350 7.25 -2.17 -16.80
C LEU A 350 7.16 -3.32 -15.79
N ALA A 351 6.07 -3.40 -15.02
CA ALA A 351 5.83 -4.48 -14.07
C ALA A 351 5.72 -5.85 -14.75
N ALA A 352 5.25 -5.91 -16.00
CA ALA A 352 5.12 -7.14 -16.78
C ALA A 352 6.45 -7.64 -17.40
N LEU A 353 7.52 -6.83 -17.41
CA LEU A 353 8.81 -7.22 -18.01
C LEU A 353 9.57 -8.26 -17.17
N GLY A 354 9.29 -8.34 -15.88
CA GLY A 354 9.88 -9.32 -14.97
C GLY A 354 10.12 -8.78 -13.56
N ASP A 355 10.71 -9.63 -12.72
CA ASP A 355 11.00 -9.32 -11.31
C ASP A 355 12.30 -8.52 -11.17
N PHE A 356 12.28 -7.26 -11.61
CA PHE A 356 13.39 -6.32 -11.50
C PHE A 356 12.93 -4.87 -11.63
N CYS A 357 13.75 -3.93 -11.16
CA CYS A 357 13.51 -2.51 -11.36
C CYS A 357 14.21 -1.99 -12.63
N VAL A 358 13.81 -0.80 -13.06
CA VAL A 358 14.40 -0.10 -14.22
C VAL A 358 14.98 1.23 -13.77
N ILE A 359 16.26 1.43 -14.06
CA ILE A 359 17.00 2.65 -13.81
C ILE A 359 17.20 3.36 -15.15
N ALA A 360 16.52 4.49 -15.36
CA ALA A 360 16.82 5.36 -16.49
C ALA A 360 17.92 6.34 -16.07
N THR A 361 19.02 6.43 -16.81
CA THR A 361 20.16 7.28 -16.41
C THR A 361 20.86 7.96 -17.59
N ALA A 362 21.47 9.11 -17.34
CA ALA A 362 22.29 9.83 -18.31
C ALA A 362 23.47 10.52 -17.59
N LYS A 363 24.47 10.94 -18.35
CA LYS A 363 25.49 11.88 -17.86
C LYS A 363 24.78 13.15 -17.38
N GLY A 364 25.16 13.63 -16.21
CA GLY A 364 24.56 14.80 -15.55
C GLY A 364 24.90 16.13 -16.24
N GLY A 365 24.19 17.17 -15.81
CA GLY A 365 24.41 18.56 -16.23
C GLY A 365 25.39 19.31 -15.33
N GLU A 366 25.27 20.63 -15.26
CA GLU A 366 26.12 21.46 -14.41
C GLU A 366 25.98 21.08 -12.92
N GLY A 367 27.12 20.86 -12.23
CA GLY A 367 27.18 20.52 -10.81
C GLY A 367 26.81 19.06 -10.46
N VAL A 368 26.45 18.23 -11.43
CA VAL A 368 26.02 16.84 -11.22
C VAL A 368 26.69 15.93 -12.24
N ASP A 369 27.29 14.82 -11.80
CA ASP A 369 27.98 13.90 -12.70
C ASP A 369 27.03 12.95 -13.42
N ILE A 370 25.97 12.49 -12.74
CA ILE A 370 24.97 11.58 -13.28
C ILE A 370 23.56 11.98 -12.90
N THR A 371 22.61 11.78 -13.79
CA THR A 371 21.17 11.92 -13.50
C THR A 371 20.47 10.58 -13.69
N SER A 372 19.52 10.26 -12.81
CA SER A 372 18.76 9.01 -12.88
C SER A 372 17.29 9.19 -12.49
N ARG A 373 16.44 8.24 -12.90
CA ARG A 373 15.12 7.96 -12.33
C ARG A 373 15.02 6.46 -12.10
N TYR A 374 14.25 6.05 -11.10
CA TYR A 374 14.16 4.66 -10.67
C TYR A 374 12.70 4.20 -10.63
N PHE A 375 12.38 3.19 -11.43
CA PHE A 375 11.03 2.64 -11.55
C PHE A 375 11.00 1.23 -10.98
N ALA A 376 10.20 1.03 -9.94
CA ALA A 376 10.08 -0.24 -9.20
C ALA A 376 8.69 -0.85 -9.39
N ALA A 377 8.13 -0.72 -10.59
CA ALA A 377 6.73 -1.07 -10.88
C ALA A 377 6.42 -2.54 -10.58
N ALA A 378 7.40 -3.45 -10.75
CA ALA A 378 7.30 -4.87 -10.37
C ALA A 378 7.03 -5.09 -8.87
N HIS A 379 7.30 -4.08 -8.04
CA HIS A 379 7.09 -4.10 -6.59
C HIS A 379 5.98 -3.16 -6.14
N GLY A 380 5.14 -2.68 -7.07
CA GLY A 380 4.02 -1.78 -6.78
C GLY A 380 4.43 -0.33 -6.52
N ILE A 381 5.66 0.05 -6.86
CA ILE A 381 6.18 1.42 -6.72
C ILE A 381 6.46 1.97 -8.12
N ASP A 382 5.57 2.81 -8.63
CA ASP A 382 5.69 3.38 -9.98
C ASP A 382 7.04 4.09 -10.19
N GLU A 383 7.41 4.98 -9.26
CA GLU A 383 8.71 5.66 -9.23
C GLU A 383 9.15 5.91 -7.78
N ASP A 384 10.37 5.47 -7.46
CA ASP A 384 10.98 5.71 -6.15
C ASP A 384 11.63 7.12 -6.12
N PRO A 385 11.33 7.98 -5.14
CA PRO A 385 11.89 9.33 -5.05
C PRO A 385 13.41 9.40 -5.07
N VAL A 386 14.07 8.62 -4.22
CA VAL A 386 15.54 8.50 -4.15
C VAL A 386 15.93 7.11 -3.70
N THR A 387 16.71 6.41 -4.52
CA THR A 387 17.05 5.01 -4.33
C THR A 387 18.55 4.87 -4.12
N GLY A 388 18.99 4.87 -2.86
CA GLY A 388 20.41 4.66 -2.53
C GLY A 388 20.94 3.37 -3.18
N VAL A 389 20.25 2.25 -2.99
CA VAL A 389 20.68 0.94 -3.52
C VAL A 389 20.80 0.87 -5.04
N ALA A 390 20.21 1.79 -5.82
CA ALA A 390 20.44 1.86 -7.26
C ALA A 390 21.90 2.22 -7.60
N HIS A 391 22.57 2.93 -6.68
CA HIS A 391 23.92 3.44 -6.89
C HIS A 391 25.02 2.40 -6.67
N VAL A 392 24.68 1.25 -6.11
CA VAL A 392 25.61 0.10 -6.02
C VAL A 392 26.00 -0.41 -7.42
N GLN A 393 25.14 -0.23 -8.40
CA GLN A 393 25.39 -0.56 -9.82
C GLN A 393 25.63 0.67 -10.70
N LEU A 394 25.01 1.83 -10.41
CA LEU A 394 25.27 3.05 -11.18
C LEU A 394 26.67 3.63 -10.93
N ALA A 395 27.18 3.59 -9.70
CA ALA A 395 28.46 4.19 -9.37
C ALA A 395 29.64 3.53 -10.10
N PRO A 396 29.85 2.19 -10.05
CA PRO A 396 30.91 1.56 -10.82
C PRO A 396 30.72 1.76 -12.34
N PHE A 397 29.48 1.67 -12.81
CA PHE A 397 29.14 1.88 -14.22
C PHE A 397 29.56 3.28 -14.73
N TRP A 398 29.19 4.34 -14.03
CA TRP A 398 29.45 5.71 -14.45
C TRP A 398 30.84 6.21 -14.08
N ALA A 399 31.42 5.80 -12.94
CA ALA A 399 32.75 6.23 -12.51
C ALA A 399 33.81 5.88 -13.56
N LYS A 400 33.72 4.66 -14.12
CA LYS A 400 34.59 4.20 -15.21
C LYS A 400 34.39 4.99 -16.51
N ARG A 401 33.13 5.30 -16.86
CA ARG A 401 32.77 6.00 -18.10
C ARG A 401 33.12 7.50 -18.08
N ILE A 402 32.98 8.13 -16.93
CA ILE A 402 33.25 9.56 -16.73
C ILE A 402 34.72 9.78 -16.35
N GLY A 403 35.39 8.76 -15.80
CA GLY A 403 36.76 8.89 -15.28
C GLY A 403 36.81 9.71 -13.98
N LYS A 404 35.75 9.65 -13.17
CA LYS A 404 35.60 10.43 -11.93
C LYS A 404 35.11 9.55 -10.79
N ASN A 405 35.68 9.75 -9.61
CA ASN A 405 35.26 9.16 -8.34
C ASN A 405 35.73 10.09 -7.20
N PRO A 406 34.87 10.51 -6.24
CA PRO A 406 33.44 10.20 -6.11
C PRO A 406 32.57 10.91 -7.18
N LEU A 407 31.37 10.39 -7.38
CA LEU A 407 30.32 10.96 -8.22
C LEU A 407 29.30 11.74 -7.38
N ILE A 408 28.83 12.86 -7.92
CA ILE A 408 27.65 13.57 -7.46
C ILE A 408 26.47 13.15 -8.34
N CYS A 409 25.48 12.50 -7.73
CA CYS A 409 24.38 11.84 -8.40
C CYS A 409 23.08 12.58 -8.09
N ARG A 410 22.26 12.81 -9.12
CA ARG A 410 20.91 13.37 -8.97
C ARG A 410 19.87 12.35 -9.38
N GLN A 411 18.98 11.96 -8.46
CA GLN A 411 17.76 11.26 -8.83
C GLN A 411 16.70 12.32 -9.16
N ALA A 412 16.33 12.44 -10.43
CA ALA A 412 15.42 13.43 -10.99
C ALA A 412 13.96 12.96 -10.96
N SER A 413 13.53 12.41 -9.82
CA SER A 413 12.12 12.16 -9.54
C SER A 413 11.38 13.47 -9.27
N ARG A 414 10.06 13.40 -9.07
CA ARG A 414 9.23 14.57 -8.70
C ARG A 414 9.72 15.29 -7.44
N ARG A 415 10.23 14.55 -6.44
CA ARG A 415 10.80 15.13 -5.20
C ARG A 415 12.24 15.58 -5.41
N GLY A 416 12.99 14.81 -6.19
CA GLY A 416 14.40 15.04 -6.47
C GLY A 416 15.30 14.75 -5.27
N GLY A 417 16.51 14.26 -5.52
CA GLY A 417 17.51 14.08 -4.46
C GLY A 417 18.92 14.10 -5.00
N ILE A 418 19.85 14.51 -4.13
CA ILE A 418 21.30 14.50 -4.40
C ILE A 418 21.95 13.52 -3.43
N LEU A 419 22.84 12.70 -3.97
CA LEU A 419 23.71 11.84 -3.17
C LEU A 419 25.10 11.80 -3.78
N ARG A 420 26.09 11.54 -2.93
CA ARG A 420 27.48 11.29 -3.34
C ARG A 420 27.70 9.78 -3.34
N ALA A 421 28.21 9.23 -4.44
CA ALA A 421 28.53 7.82 -4.56
C ALA A 421 30.02 7.65 -4.84
N GLU A 422 30.71 6.86 -4.04
CA GLU A 422 32.15 6.62 -4.14
C GLU A 422 32.41 5.13 -4.28
N VAL A 423 33.11 4.74 -5.35
CA VAL A 423 33.54 3.36 -5.58
C VAL A 423 34.88 3.16 -4.89
N ASN A 424 34.98 2.15 -4.03
CA ASN A 424 36.21 1.76 -3.35
C ASN A 424 36.42 0.24 -3.47
N GLY A 425 37.14 -0.17 -4.52
CA GLY A 425 37.29 -1.59 -4.85
C GLY A 425 35.93 -2.24 -5.13
N GLU A 426 35.58 -3.26 -4.36
CA GLU A 426 34.33 -4.01 -4.45
C GLU A 426 33.18 -3.40 -3.61
N ARG A 427 33.35 -2.17 -3.12
CA ARG A 427 32.36 -1.46 -2.29
C ARG A 427 31.95 -0.14 -2.94
N VAL A 428 30.73 0.30 -2.65
CA VAL A 428 30.23 1.64 -2.96
C VAL A 428 29.76 2.29 -1.67
N ARG A 429 30.37 3.44 -1.35
CA ARG A 429 29.89 4.32 -0.28
C ARG A 429 28.89 5.29 -0.86
N ILE A 430 27.69 5.32 -0.28
CA ILE A 430 26.60 6.20 -0.69
C ILE A 430 26.35 7.16 0.46
N ALA A 431 26.61 8.43 0.23
CA ALA A 431 26.53 9.50 1.21
C ALA A 431 25.42 10.49 0.86
N GLY A 432 24.67 10.92 1.86
CA GLY A 432 23.59 11.87 1.68
C GLY A 432 23.28 12.66 2.94
N ARG A 433 22.71 13.84 2.75
CA ARG A 433 22.11 14.61 3.84
C ARG A 433 20.71 14.12 4.16
N ALA A 434 20.23 14.47 5.34
CA ALA A 434 18.85 14.25 5.76
C ALA A 434 18.32 15.50 6.44
N VAL A 435 17.03 15.74 6.30
CA VAL A 435 16.35 16.89 6.89
C VAL A 435 15.13 16.42 7.68
N LEU A 436 15.00 16.93 8.91
CA LEU A 436 13.81 16.70 9.71
C LEU A 436 12.62 17.44 9.09
N TYR A 437 11.59 16.71 8.69
CA TYR A 437 10.32 17.27 8.24
C TYR A 437 9.37 17.53 9.43
N ALA A 438 9.22 16.52 10.30
CA ALA A 438 8.34 16.61 11.45
C ALA A 438 8.88 15.81 12.64
N ARG A 439 8.57 16.27 13.84
CA ARG A 439 8.79 15.56 15.11
C ARG A 439 7.49 15.62 15.91
N GLY A 440 7.09 14.50 16.50
CA GLY A 440 5.91 14.40 17.33
C GLY A 440 5.96 13.15 18.19
N GLU A 441 4.80 12.79 18.72
CA GLU A 441 4.61 11.60 19.54
C GLU A 441 3.26 10.97 19.18
N PHE A 442 3.15 9.65 19.31
CA PHE A 442 1.86 8.95 19.26
C PHE A 442 1.67 8.12 20.52
N ILE A 443 0.40 7.84 20.84
CA ILE A 443 0.01 7.13 22.04
C ILE A 443 -0.53 5.77 21.61
N LEU A 444 0.02 4.69 22.16
CA LEU A 444 -0.60 3.37 22.09
C LEU A 444 -1.28 3.05 23.43
N PRO A 445 -2.48 2.45 23.40
CA PRO A 445 -3.22 2.09 24.61
C PRO A 445 -2.52 1.03 25.46
#